data_AF-A0A0G4NGG1-F1
#
_entry.id   AF-A0A0G4NGG1-F1
#
_cell.length_a   1.000
_cell.length_b   1.000
_cell.length_c   1.000
_cell.angle_alpha   90.00
_cell.angle_beta   90.00
_cell.angle_gamma   90.00
#
_symmetry.space_group_name_H-M   'P 1'
#
loop_
_entity.id
_entity.type
_entity.pdbx_description
1 polymer ?
#
loop_
_entity_poly.entity_id
_entity_poly.type
_entity_poly.pdbx_seq_one_letter_code
_entity_poly.pdbx_strand_id
1 'polypeptide(L)'
;MDNIVASKLYRKGSVGYVSKSGGMSNELNNIISNNTDGVYEGVAIGGDRYPGTTFIDHLLRYQADPECKVLVLLGEVGGVEEYKVIKAVEEGVITKPIVAWAIGTC
;
A
#
# COMPACT_ATOMS: atom_id res chain seq x y z
N MET A 1 18.83 -11.13 7.73
CA MET A 1 17.79 -11.11 8.79
C MET A 1 17.64 -9.70 9.38
N ASP A 2 18.71 -8.91 9.39
CA ASP A 2 18.79 -7.62 10.07
C ASP A 2 17.67 -6.64 9.70
N ASN A 3 17.32 -6.52 8.42
CA ASN A 3 16.24 -5.63 7.99
C ASN A 3 14.84 -6.06 8.50
N ILE A 4 14.60 -7.36 8.66
CA ILE A 4 13.34 -7.88 9.23
C ILE A 4 13.19 -7.42 10.67
N VAL A 5 14.29 -7.42 11.43
CA VAL A 5 14.30 -6.97 12.83
C VAL A 5 14.21 -5.45 12.90
N ALA A 6 15.00 -4.74 12.09
CA ALA A 6 15.03 -3.27 12.05
C ALA A 6 13.66 -2.68 11.68
N SER A 7 13.00 -3.25 10.66
CA SER A 7 11.67 -2.83 10.20
C SER A 7 10.53 -3.51 10.97
N LYS A 8 10.82 -4.26 12.04
CA LYS A 8 9.84 -4.93 12.92
C LYS A 8 8.87 -5.88 12.20
N LEU A 9 9.29 -6.47 11.07
CA LEU A 9 8.45 -7.31 10.19
C LEU A 9 8.17 -8.71 10.74
N TYR A 10 8.66 -9.04 11.93
CA TYR A 10 8.40 -10.30 12.63
C TYR A 10 7.07 -10.31 13.39
N ARG A 11 6.36 -9.18 13.45
CA ARG A 11 5.02 -9.05 14.03
C ARG A 11 4.16 -8.17 13.14
N LYS A 12 2.85 -8.36 13.18
CA LYS A 12 1.89 -7.49 12.48
C LYS A 12 1.74 -6.15 13.20
N GLY A 13 1.70 -5.06 12.42
CA GLY A 13 1.15 -3.77 12.84
C GLY A 13 -0.26 -3.56 12.28
N SER A 14 -0.63 -2.32 11.98
CA SER A 14 -1.99 -1.96 11.53
C SER A 14 -2.04 -1.29 10.15
N VAL A 15 -0.92 -1.15 9.44
CA VAL A 15 -0.84 -0.42 8.17
C VAL A 15 -0.71 -1.37 6.98
N GLY A 16 -1.70 -1.35 6.08
CA GLY A 16 -1.67 -2.08 4.82
C GLY A 16 -1.16 -1.20 3.68
N TYR A 17 -0.22 -1.70 2.86
CA TYR A 17 0.24 -0.93 1.70
C TYR A 17 0.24 -1.73 0.39
N VAL A 18 0.15 -0.99 -0.71
CA VAL A 18 0.31 -1.51 -2.08
C VAL A 18 1.19 -0.57 -2.91
N SER A 19 2.13 -1.13 -3.67
CA SER A 19 3.04 -0.40 -4.58
C SER A 19 3.25 -1.15 -5.90
N LYS A 20 3.75 -0.46 -6.95
CA LYS A 20 4.31 -1.15 -8.14
C LYS A 20 5.73 -1.66 -7.91
N SER A 21 6.59 -0.80 -7.35
CA SER A 21 8.01 -1.09 -7.16
C SER A 21 8.28 -1.91 -5.90
N GLY A 22 8.96 -3.05 -6.06
CA GLY A 22 9.45 -3.88 -4.97
C GLY A 22 10.59 -3.23 -4.16
N GLY A 23 11.43 -2.42 -4.80
CA GLY A 23 12.47 -1.67 -4.08
C GLY A 23 11.86 -0.64 -3.14
N MET A 24 10.87 0.13 -3.63
CA MET A 24 10.15 1.11 -2.82
C MET A 24 9.26 0.45 -1.76
N SER A 25 8.81 -0.77 -1.98
CA SER A 25 8.10 -1.56 -0.96
C SER A 25 8.96 -1.77 0.29
N ASN A 26 10.27 -2.00 0.14
CA ASN A 26 11.16 -2.10 1.30
C ASN A 26 11.40 -0.74 1.99
N GLU A 27 11.39 0.36 1.24
CA GLU A 27 11.44 1.70 1.84
C GLU A 27 10.14 2.02 2.60
N LEU A 28 8.98 1.57 2.10
CA LEU A 28 7.72 1.66 2.83
C LEU A 28 7.78 0.85 4.13
N ASN A 29 8.36 -0.36 4.14
CA ASN A 29 8.57 -1.12 5.38
C ASN A 29 9.36 -0.29 6.41
N ASN A 30 10.45 0.33 6.00
CA ASN A 30 11.27 1.19 6.85
C ASN A 30 10.47 2.39 7.37
N ILE A 31 9.87 3.19 6.49
CA ILE A 31 9.11 4.40 6.84
C ILE A 31 7.93 4.07 7.77
N ILE A 32 7.14 3.04 7.43
CA ILE A 32 5.97 2.64 8.22
C ILE A 32 6.42 2.16 9.60
N SER A 33 7.48 1.35 9.70
CA SER A 33 7.96 0.82 10.99
C SER A 33 8.46 1.91 11.97
N ASN A 34 8.91 3.05 11.43
CA ASN A 34 9.43 4.18 12.21
C ASN A 34 8.33 5.17 12.61
N ASN A 35 7.22 5.23 11.89
CA ASN A 35 6.18 6.25 12.08
C ASN A 35 4.83 5.68 12.55
N THR A 36 4.70 4.36 12.68
CA THR A 36 3.45 3.66 13.06
C THR A 36 3.74 2.45 13.95
N ASP A 37 2.73 1.64 14.24
CA ASP A 37 2.88 0.39 15.00
C ASP A 37 3.50 -0.76 14.17
N GLY A 38 3.50 -0.63 12.84
CA GLY A 38 4.17 -1.52 11.90
C GLY A 38 3.33 -1.85 10.67
N VAL A 39 3.93 -2.61 9.76
CA VAL A 39 3.24 -3.13 8.57
C VAL A 39 2.30 -4.27 8.99
N TYR A 40 1.05 -4.21 8.55
CA TYR A 40 0.09 -5.31 8.63
C TYR A 40 0.32 -6.29 7.47
N GLU A 41 0.18 -5.78 6.24
CA GLU A 41 0.42 -6.52 5.00
C GLU A 41 0.94 -5.54 3.94
N GLY A 42 1.93 -5.96 3.15
CA GLY A 42 2.53 -5.17 2.09
C GLY A 42 2.59 -5.95 0.79
N VAL A 43 2.09 -5.37 -0.31
CA VAL A 43 2.12 -6.02 -1.63
C VAL A 43 2.77 -5.09 -2.67
N ALA A 44 3.74 -5.63 -3.40
CA ALA A 44 4.21 -5.02 -4.64
C ALA A 44 3.56 -5.74 -5.83
N ILE A 45 2.68 -5.06 -6.58
CA ILE A 45 1.95 -5.65 -7.72
C ILE A 45 2.84 -5.85 -8.97
N GLY A 46 4.05 -5.29 -8.96
CA GLY A 46 4.99 -5.32 -10.07
C GLY A 46 4.84 -4.13 -11.03
N GLY A 47 5.88 -3.92 -11.84
CA GLY A 47 5.94 -2.83 -12.82
C GLY A 47 5.45 -3.21 -14.22
N ASP A 48 4.99 -4.45 -14.42
CA ASP A 48 4.47 -4.89 -15.70
C ASP A 48 3.20 -4.13 -16.08
N ARG A 49 2.98 -3.95 -17.39
CA ARG A 49 1.83 -3.20 -17.91
C ARG A 49 0.49 -3.77 -17.46
N TYR A 50 0.42 -5.08 -17.28
CA TYR A 50 -0.77 -5.81 -16.88
C TYR A 50 -0.44 -6.68 -15.66
N PRO A 51 -0.40 -6.08 -14.45
CA PRO A 51 -0.17 -6.86 -13.25
C PRO A 51 -1.38 -7.79 -13.04
N GLY A 52 -1.13 -8.97 -12.46
CA GLY A 52 -2.20 -9.96 -12.23
C GLY A 52 -3.27 -9.49 -11.24
N THR A 53 -2.92 -8.53 -10.39
CA THR A 53 -3.80 -7.81 -9.46
C THR A 53 -3.48 -6.33 -9.48
N THR A 54 -4.46 -5.50 -9.15
CA THR A 54 -4.38 -4.04 -9.24
C THR A 54 -4.38 -3.39 -7.86
N PHE A 55 -4.16 -2.07 -7.80
CA PHE A 55 -4.21 -1.31 -6.55
C PHE A 55 -5.54 -1.48 -5.82
N ILE A 56 -6.66 -1.39 -6.55
CA ILE A 56 -7.99 -1.45 -5.95
C ILE A 56 -8.27 -2.84 -5.36
N ASP A 57 -7.78 -3.92 -6.00
CA ASP A 57 -7.97 -5.28 -5.50
C ASP A 57 -7.37 -5.44 -4.09
N HIS A 58 -6.15 -4.94 -3.89
CA HIS A 58 -5.50 -5.02 -2.58
C HIS A 58 -6.09 -4.05 -1.56
N LEU A 59 -6.46 -2.83 -1.97
CA LEU A 59 -7.06 -1.85 -1.06
C LEU A 59 -8.45 -2.29 -0.58
N LEU A 60 -9.25 -2.97 -1.42
CA LEU A 60 -10.53 -3.53 -1.01
C LEU A 60 -10.37 -4.68 0.00
N ARG A 61 -9.35 -5.54 -0.17
CA ARG A 61 -9.02 -6.56 0.85
C ARG A 61 -8.65 -5.91 2.18
N TYR A 62 -7.78 -4.90 2.15
CA TYR A 62 -7.38 -4.19 3.35
C TYR A 62 -8.54 -3.42 3.99
N GLN A 63 -9.45 -2.87 3.19
CA GLN A 63 -10.67 -2.21 3.68
C GLN A 63 -11.58 -3.19 4.41
N ALA A 64 -11.74 -4.42 3.90
CA ALA A 64 -12.58 -5.45 4.51
C ALA A 64 -12.01 -6.01 5.82
N ASP A 65 -10.69 -6.01 5.99
CA ASP A 65 -10.03 -6.58 7.16
C ASP A 65 -10.04 -5.63 8.36
N PRO A 66 -10.70 -5.93 9.49
CA PRO A 66 -10.76 -5.03 10.63
C PRO A 66 -9.40 -4.80 11.31
N GLU A 67 -8.39 -5.65 11.14
CA GLU A 67 -7.06 -5.47 11.74
C GLU A 67 -6.23 -4.41 11.00
N CYS A 68 -6.47 -4.22 9.70
CA CYS A 68 -5.88 -3.13 8.93
C CYS A 68 -6.61 -1.82 9.20
N LYS A 69 -5.92 -0.80 9.71
CA LYS A 69 -6.53 0.48 10.14
C LYS A 69 -6.23 1.63 9.19
N VAL A 70 -5.10 1.60 8.50
CA VAL A 70 -4.65 2.66 7.59
C VAL A 70 -4.18 2.03 6.29
N LEU A 71 -4.54 2.67 5.18
CA LEU A 71 -4.19 2.26 3.83
C LEU A 71 -3.10 3.17 3.26
N VAL A 72 -2.08 2.59 2.65
CA VAL A 72 -1.02 3.34 1.96
C VAL A 72 -0.93 2.88 0.51
N LEU A 73 -1.00 3.83 -0.42
CA LEU A 73 -0.85 3.59 -1.85
C LEU A 73 0.37 4.35 -2.38
N LEU A 74 1.31 3.61 -2.97
CA LEU A 74 2.42 4.20 -3.72
C LEU A 74 2.20 3.91 -5.22
N GLY A 75 1.57 4.87 -5.89
CA GLY A 75 1.32 4.88 -7.33
C GLY A 75 2.56 5.28 -8.14
N GLU A 76 2.43 5.23 -9.46
CA GLU A 76 3.50 5.58 -10.39
C GLU A 76 2.89 6.07 -11.70
N VAL A 77 3.54 7.05 -12.34
CA VAL A 77 3.13 7.62 -13.62
C VAL A 77 2.75 6.54 -14.65
N GLY A 78 1.63 6.78 -15.34
CA GLY A 78 1.12 5.91 -16.40
C GLY A 78 -0.02 4.99 -15.96
N GLY A 79 -1.06 4.95 -16.79
CA GLY A 79 -2.32 4.26 -16.49
C GLY A 79 -3.34 5.17 -15.81
N VAL A 80 -4.43 4.55 -15.35
CA VAL A 80 -5.56 5.23 -14.69
C VAL A 80 -6.07 4.45 -13.47
N GLU A 81 -5.25 3.52 -12.95
CA GLU A 81 -5.67 2.60 -11.88
C GLU A 81 -5.98 3.33 -10.57
N GLU A 82 -5.22 4.39 -10.25
CA GLU A 82 -5.43 5.24 -9.08
C GLU A 82 -6.81 5.90 -9.08
N TYR A 83 -7.38 6.22 -10.25
CA TYR A 83 -8.73 6.81 -10.33
C TYR A 83 -9.82 5.83 -9.85
N LYS A 84 -9.62 4.52 -9.97
CA LYS A 84 -10.56 3.53 -9.41
C LYS A 84 -10.57 3.60 -7.88
N VAL A 85 -9.42 3.90 -7.27
CA VAL A 85 -9.29 4.08 -5.82
C VAL A 85 -10.00 5.36 -5.38
N ILE A 86 -9.80 6.47 -6.11
CA ILE A 86 -10.50 7.74 -5.85
C ILE A 86 -12.01 7.52 -5.89
N LYS A 87 -12.52 6.88 -6.95
CA LYS A 87 -13.94 6.58 -7.09
C LYS A 87 -14.47 5.74 -5.93
N ALA A 88 -13.73 4.72 -5.49
CA ALA A 88 -14.13 3.89 -4.35
C ALA A 88 -14.17 4.67 -3.02
N VAL A 89 -13.33 5.68 -2.84
CA VAL A 89 -13.38 6.60 -1.70
C VAL A 89 -14.60 7.52 -1.79
N GLU A 90 -14.85 8.12 -2.97
CA GLU A 90 -16.01 8.99 -3.21
C GLU A 90 -17.35 8.27 -3.03
N GLU A 91 -17.43 7.00 -3.44
CA GLU A 91 -18.61 6.15 -3.27
C GLU A 91 -18.77 5.58 -1.85
N GLY A 92 -17.81 5.85 -0.95
CA GLY A 92 -17.83 5.35 0.43
C GLY A 92 -17.58 3.84 0.56
N VAL A 93 -17.04 3.20 -0.48
CA VAL A 93 -16.61 1.80 -0.45
C VAL A 93 -15.34 1.67 0.38
N ILE A 94 -14.37 2.57 0.16
CA ILE A 94 -13.20 2.73 1.02
C ILE A 94 -13.50 3.85 2.02
N THR A 95 -13.53 3.49 3.30
CA THR A 95 -13.83 4.43 4.40
C THR A 95 -12.67 4.61 5.37
N LYS A 96 -11.66 3.72 5.33
CA LYS A 96 -10.45 3.86 6.15
C LYS A 96 -9.57 5.01 5.66
N PRO A 97 -8.80 5.64 6.56
CA PRO A 97 -7.82 6.65 6.16
C PRO A 97 -6.85 6.08 5.11
N ILE A 98 -6.68 6.83 4.01
CA ILE A 98 -5.75 6.49 2.93
C ILE A 98 -4.70 7.59 2.77
N VAL A 99 -3.44 7.18 2.65
CA VAL A 99 -2.32 8.03 2.25
C VAL A 99 -1.84 7.58 0.88
N ALA A 100 -1.80 8.48 -0.09
CA ALA A 100 -1.42 8.16 -1.47
C ALA A 100 -0.37 9.14 -2.02
N TRP A 101 0.61 8.60 -2.73
CA TRP A 101 1.58 9.38 -3.51
C TRP A 101 1.85 8.67 -4.85
N ALA A 102 1.82 9.40 -5.96
CA ALA A 102 2.17 8.89 -7.28
C ALA A 102 3.52 9.45 -7.70
N ILE A 103 4.51 8.58 -7.87
CA ILE A 103 5.87 8.97 -8.31
C ILE A 103 5.92 9.24 -9.83
N GLY A 104 6.97 9.93 -10.29
CA GLY A 104 7.15 10.25 -11.71
C GLY A 104 6.58 11.62 -12.12
N THR A 105 6.65 12.60 -11.21
CA THR A 105 6.22 13.98 -11.44
C THR A 105 7.19 14.82 -12.28
N CYS A 106 8.39 14.31 -12.58
CA CYS A 106 9.47 15.00 -13.31
C CYS A 106 9.83 14.28 -14.61
#